data_AF-A0A0V0YPI8-F1
#
_entry.id   AF-A0A0V0YPI8-F1
#
_cell.length_a   1.000
_cell.length_b   1.000
_cell.length_c   1.000
_cell.angle_alpha   90.00
_cell.angle_beta   90.00
_cell.angle_gamma   90.00
#
_symmetry.space_group_name_H-M   'P 1'
#
loop_
_entity.id
_entity.type
_entity.pdbx_description
1 polymer ?
#
loop_
_entity_poly.entity_id
_entity_poly.type
_entity_poly.pdbx_seq_one_letter_code
_entity_poly.pdbx_strand_id
1 'polypeptide(L)'
;LYILIVCKYFNALFCFFRAAHDFITSEEKLAKISRELGIYDLLMADNFPYNNSLMSSSLRAIVGAILFDGNKAEAEYFIQDFVLTQLINVDINELWYFKEPLKILTAILEKNNRGIPEPRILRSSGEFTVTPVYVVGIYSDKKLIGESAGESVLIATEMAARDCLKNLWGSNEKSVKFKFGEQGRQLNLHDFYEMPNQLLNSQLNFEIELSDDLYKEPLTPQQLTIKYKREIEKAIGTPYRRRLWHFFYPGTRHKTSPKRFIAPKAKTI
;
A
#
# COMPACT_ATOMS: atom_id res chain seq x y z
N LEU A 1 14.11 -20.61 -0.39
CA LEU A 1 14.26 -20.65 1.08
C LEU A 1 13.33 -19.66 1.77
N TYR A 2 13.51 -18.34 1.62
CA TYR A 2 12.78 -17.32 2.41
C TYR A 2 11.29 -17.19 2.15
N ILE A 3 10.87 -17.38 0.91
CA ILE A 3 9.47 -17.42 0.50
C ILE A 3 8.69 -18.52 1.24
N LEU A 4 9.34 -19.62 1.64
CA LEU A 4 8.68 -20.83 2.14
C LEU A 4 8.41 -20.83 3.65
N ILE A 5 9.20 -20.08 4.43
CA ILE A 5 8.89 -19.85 5.86
C ILE A 5 7.59 -19.04 5.97
N VAL A 6 7.37 -18.11 5.05
CA VAL A 6 6.10 -17.40 4.88
C VAL A 6 5.02 -18.38 4.40
N CYS A 7 5.31 -19.29 3.43
CA CYS A 7 4.34 -20.30 2.94
C CYS A 7 3.72 -21.19 4.03
N LYS A 8 4.44 -21.51 5.11
CA LYS A 8 3.89 -22.37 6.17
C LYS A 8 2.71 -21.75 6.92
N TYR A 9 2.63 -20.42 6.96
CA TYR A 9 1.61 -19.71 7.75
C TYR A 9 0.43 -19.22 6.93
N PHE A 10 0.52 -19.25 5.60
CA PHE A 10 -0.50 -18.71 4.74
C PHE A 10 -0.86 -19.68 3.61
N ASN A 11 -2.16 -19.91 3.40
CA ASN A 11 -2.69 -20.33 2.10
C ASN A 11 -2.63 -19.14 1.12
N ALA A 12 -1.48 -18.47 1.07
CA ALA A 12 -1.23 -17.32 0.25
C ALA A 12 -0.66 -17.76 -1.09
N LEU A 13 -0.74 -16.83 -2.01
CA LEU A 13 -0.58 -17.10 -3.41
C LEU A 13 0.85 -16.82 -3.90
N PHE A 14 1.28 -17.46 -4.99
CA PHE A 14 2.60 -17.24 -5.57
C PHE A 14 2.94 -15.76 -5.82
N CYS A 15 1.97 -14.97 -6.29
CA CYS A 15 2.15 -13.54 -6.55
C CYS A 15 2.50 -12.76 -5.26
N PHE A 16 1.88 -13.11 -4.13
CA PHE A 16 2.17 -12.49 -2.85
C PHE A 16 3.60 -12.77 -2.40
N PHE A 17 4.08 -14.01 -2.56
CA PHE A 17 5.45 -14.37 -2.18
C PHE A 17 6.51 -13.62 -2.98
N ARG A 18 6.25 -13.42 -4.28
CA ARG A 18 7.12 -12.60 -5.11
C ARG A 18 7.15 -11.16 -4.63
N ALA A 19 5.99 -10.57 -4.34
CA ALA A 19 5.91 -9.21 -3.81
C ALA A 19 6.63 -9.07 -2.46
N ALA A 20 6.45 -10.03 -1.54
CA ALA A 20 7.16 -10.05 -0.27
C ALA A 20 8.68 -10.21 -0.44
N HIS A 21 9.13 -11.07 -1.36
CA HIS A 21 10.54 -11.20 -1.71
C HIS A 21 11.11 -9.88 -2.23
N ASP A 22 10.42 -9.25 -3.18
CA ASP A 22 10.88 -8.01 -3.80
C ASP A 22 10.91 -6.86 -2.77
N PHE A 23 9.96 -6.83 -1.84
CA PHE A 23 9.95 -5.89 -0.71
C PHE A 23 11.16 -6.05 0.21
N ILE A 24 11.46 -7.28 0.66
CA ILE A 24 12.57 -7.54 1.58
C ILE A 24 13.93 -7.33 0.90
N THR A 25 14.00 -7.65 -0.40
CA THR A 25 15.23 -7.49 -1.20
C THR A 25 15.42 -6.08 -1.75
N SER A 26 14.49 -5.15 -1.46
CA SER A 26 14.60 -3.75 -1.84
C SER A 26 15.86 -3.09 -1.28
N GLU A 27 16.45 -2.19 -2.05
CA GLU A 27 17.71 -1.52 -1.68
C GLU A 27 17.57 -0.75 -0.37
N GLU A 28 16.41 -0.13 -0.14
CA GLU A 28 16.15 0.66 1.06
C GLU A 28 16.14 -0.19 2.34
N LYS A 29 15.45 -1.34 2.30
CA LYS A 29 15.36 -2.25 3.46
C LYS A 29 16.71 -2.89 3.76
N LEU A 30 17.42 -3.35 2.74
CA LEU A 30 18.77 -3.91 2.92
C LEU A 30 19.74 -2.84 3.42
N ALA A 31 19.73 -1.63 2.85
CA ALA A 31 20.58 -0.54 3.33
C ALA A 31 20.31 -0.20 4.80
N LYS A 32 19.04 -0.23 5.23
CA LYS A 32 18.65 -0.02 6.62
C LYS A 32 19.26 -1.08 7.54
N ILE A 33 19.09 -2.37 7.22
CA ILE A 33 19.70 -3.48 7.98
C ILE A 33 21.21 -3.29 8.08
N SER A 34 21.85 -2.87 6.99
CA SER A 34 23.31 -2.73 6.96
C SER A 34 23.80 -1.66 7.95
N ARG A 35 23.06 -0.55 8.05
CA ARG A 35 23.33 0.52 9.00
C ARG A 35 23.13 0.04 10.44
N GLU A 36 22.05 -0.70 10.68
CA GLU A 36 21.76 -1.28 12.00
C GLU A 36 22.82 -2.29 12.45
N LEU A 37 23.43 -3.01 11.51
CA LEU A 37 24.54 -3.95 11.76
C LEU A 37 25.92 -3.28 11.87
N GLY A 38 26.03 -1.97 11.68
CA GLY A 38 27.31 -1.24 11.74
C GLY A 38 28.23 -1.45 10.53
N ILE A 39 27.73 -2.04 9.43
CA ILE A 39 28.51 -2.22 8.18
C ILE A 39 28.89 -0.86 7.59
N TYR A 40 28.08 0.16 7.87
CA TYR A 40 28.34 1.53 7.46
C TYR A 40 29.74 2.02 7.89
N ASP A 41 30.21 1.66 9.09
CA ASP A 41 31.51 2.12 9.62
C ASP A 41 32.68 1.24 9.16
N LEU A 42 32.40 0.01 8.75
CA LEU A 42 33.41 -0.97 8.31
C LEU A 42 33.70 -0.89 6.81
N LEU A 43 32.88 -0.16 6.05
CA LEU A 43 33.01 -0.10 4.62
C LEU A 43 34.18 0.76 4.18
N MET A 44 35.05 0.16 3.38
CA MET A 44 36.16 0.85 2.76
C MET A 44 35.74 1.33 1.36
N ALA A 45 35.20 2.54 1.30
CA ALA A 45 34.81 3.20 0.06
C ALA A 45 35.02 4.71 0.16
N ASP A 46 35.38 5.34 -0.97
CA ASP A 46 35.78 6.75 -1.03
C ASP A 46 34.58 7.73 -0.95
N ASN A 47 33.35 7.23 -1.15
CA ASN A 47 32.13 8.04 -1.28
C ASN A 47 31.36 8.15 0.05
N PHE A 48 31.77 9.05 0.94
CA PHE A 48 31.05 9.36 2.18
C PHE A 48 30.14 10.59 2.02
N PRO A 49 28.85 10.54 2.40
CA PRO A 49 28.11 9.41 2.99
C PRO A 49 27.68 8.34 1.96
N TYR A 50 27.62 7.07 2.40
CA TYR A 50 27.34 5.94 1.51
C TYR A 50 25.88 5.89 1.01
N ASN A 51 25.74 5.67 -0.30
CA ASN A 51 24.45 5.46 -0.98
C ASN A 51 23.79 4.14 -0.58
N ASN A 52 22.46 4.07 -0.65
CA ASN A 52 21.69 2.86 -0.33
C ASN A 52 22.09 1.65 -1.21
N SER A 53 22.35 1.89 -2.50
CA SER A 53 22.76 0.82 -3.43
C SER A 53 24.08 0.17 -3.03
N LEU A 54 25.10 0.97 -2.67
CA LEU A 54 26.39 0.47 -2.16
C LEU A 54 26.16 -0.37 -0.90
N MET A 55 25.36 0.16 0.02
CA MET A 55 25.10 -0.46 1.31
C MET A 55 24.37 -1.80 1.19
N SER A 56 23.33 -1.85 0.36
CA SER A 56 22.61 -3.09 0.05
C SER A 56 23.51 -4.13 -0.64
N SER A 57 24.43 -3.69 -1.50
CA SER A 57 25.38 -4.55 -2.19
C SER A 57 26.41 -5.14 -1.23
N SER A 58 26.90 -4.33 -0.28
CA SER A 58 27.82 -4.77 0.77
C SER A 58 27.21 -5.86 1.65
N LEU A 59 25.94 -5.71 2.06
CA LEU A 59 25.23 -6.76 2.78
C LEU A 59 25.11 -8.05 1.97
N ARG A 60 24.72 -7.94 0.70
CA ARG A 60 24.63 -9.09 -0.21
C ARG A 60 25.99 -9.78 -0.37
N ALA A 61 27.07 -9.00 -0.43
CA ALA A 61 28.44 -9.52 -0.51
C ALA A 61 28.83 -10.29 0.76
N ILE A 62 28.48 -9.80 1.95
CA ILE A 62 28.73 -10.51 3.22
C ILE A 62 27.98 -11.83 3.25
N VAL A 63 26.69 -11.84 2.90
CA VAL A 63 25.89 -13.07 2.82
C VAL A 63 26.48 -14.05 1.78
N GLY A 64 26.94 -13.54 0.65
CA GLY A 64 27.63 -14.32 -0.38
C GLY A 64 28.95 -14.92 0.09
N ALA A 65 29.73 -14.19 0.90
CA ALA A 65 30.97 -14.68 1.50
C ALA A 65 30.71 -15.83 2.49
N ILE A 66 29.72 -15.70 3.37
CA ILE A 66 29.31 -16.78 4.29
C ILE A 66 28.90 -18.04 3.52
N LEU A 67 28.20 -17.86 2.39
CA LEU A 67 27.80 -18.97 1.53
C LEU A 67 29.01 -19.61 0.83
N PHE A 68 29.99 -18.81 0.40
CA PHE A 68 31.22 -19.30 -0.25
C PHE A 68 32.11 -20.11 0.69
N ASP A 69 32.15 -19.75 1.97
CA ASP A 69 32.90 -20.49 3.01
C ASP A 69 32.32 -21.89 3.31
N GLY A 70 31.25 -22.30 2.61
CA GLY A 70 30.65 -23.63 2.70
C GLY A 70 29.51 -23.73 3.72
N ASN A 71 29.23 -22.66 4.46
CA ASN A 71 28.28 -22.65 5.57
C ASN A 71 26.87 -22.24 5.13
N LYS A 72 26.25 -23.05 4.26
CA LYS A 72 24.90 -22.78 3.75
C LYS A 72 23.86 -22.59 4.85
N ALA A 73 23.89 -23.43 5.90
CA ALA A 73 22.95 -23.35 7.01
C ALA A 73 23.11 -22.05 7.82
N GLU A 74 24.34 -21.55 7.99
CA GLU A 74 24.60 -20.31 8.71
C GLU A 74 24.16 -19.09 7.92
N ALA A 75 24.41 -19.08 6.60
CA ALA A 75 23.83 -18.07 5.70
C ALA A 75 22.30 -18.09 5.78
N GLU A 76 21.70 -19.27 5.94
CA GLU A 76 20.26 -19.40 6.10
C GLU A 76 19.74 -18.77 7.39
N TYR A 77 20.41 -19.05 8.50
CA TYR A 77 20.07 -18.46 9.80
C TYR A 77 20.29 -16.96 9.84
N PHE A 78 21.35 -16.46 9.20
CA PHE A 78 21.61 -15.02 9.13
C PHE A 78 20.45 -14.26 8.49
N ILE A 79 19.95 -14.72 7.34
CA ILE A 79 18.85 -14.05 6.65
C ILE A 79 17.54 -14.27 7.43
N GLN A 80 17.34 -15.44 8.07
CA GLN A 80 16.17 -15.66 8.94
C GLN A 80 16.12 -14.67 10.11
N ASP A 81 17.27 -14.40 10.73
CA ASP A 81 17.34 -13.60 11.95
C ASP A 81 17.37 -12.08 11.65
N PHE A 82 17.98 -11.64 10.53
CA PHE A 82 18.13 -10.20 10.22
C PHE A 82 17.23 -9.68 9.10
N VAL A 83 16.97 -10.50 8.09
CA VAL A 83 16.31 -10.04 6.86
C VAL A 83 14.81 -10.35 6.91
N LEU A 84 14.41 -11.54 7.36
CA LEU A 84 12.99 -11.89 7.51
C LEU A 84 12.29 -11.11 8.62
N THR A 85 13.02 -10.67 9.64
CA THR A 85 12.45 -9.88 10.74
C THR A 85 11.86 -8.56 10.27
N GLN A 86 12.26 -8.05 9.10
CA GLN A 86 11.65 -6.88 8.46
C GLN A 86 10.21 -7.09 8.02
N LEU A 87 9.72 -8.34 7.91
CA LEU A 87 8.31 -8.63 7.61
C LEU A 87 7.41 -8.57 8.84
N ILE A 88 7.97 -8.52 10.05
CA ILE A 88 7.19 -8.47 11.28
C ILE A 88 6.41 -7.15 11.29
N ASN A 89 5.11 -7.22 11.58
CA ASN A 89 4.19 -6.09 11.62
C ASN A 89 4.03 -5.31 10.30
N VAL A 90 4.44 -5.89 9.16
CA VAL A 90 4.16 -5.31 7.84
C VAL A 90 2.80 -5.81 7.38
N ASP A 91 1.94 -4.89 6.93
CA ASP A 91 0.64 -5.27 6.42
C ASP A 91 0.76 -5.88 5.01
N ILE A 92 -0.03 -6.91 4.74
CA ILE A 92 -0.07 -7.60 3.44
C ILE A 92 -0.53 -6.67 2.33
N ASN A 93 -1.42 -5.73 2.65
CA ASN A 93 -1.86 -4.70 1.71
C ASN A 93 -0.75 -3.71 1.34
N GLU A 94 0.28 -3.56 2.17
CA GLU A 94 1.48 -2.76 1.85
C GLU A 94 2.43 -3.55 0.96
N LEU A 95 2.57 -4.85 1.21
CA LEU A 95 3.43 -5.72 0.40
C LEU A 95 2.88 -5.94 -1.01
N TRP A 96 1.57 -6.15 -1.13
CA TRP A 96 0.94 -6.52 -2.37
C TRP A 96 -0.35 -5.72 -2.62
N TYR A 97 -0.20 -4.63 -3.36
CA TYR A 97 -1.32 -3.81 -3.77
C TYR A 97 -1.86 -4.22 -5.15
N PHE A 98 -3.18 -4.43 -5.21
CA PHE A 98 -3.90 -4.75 -6.43
C PHE A 98 -5.14 -3.89 -6.57
N LYS A 99 -5.53 -3.61 -7.82
CA LYS A 99 -6.76 -2.90 -8.14
C LYS A 99 -7.98 -3.78 -7.94
N GLU A 100 -9.11 -3.14 -7.64
CA GLU A 100 -10.44 -3.76 -7.62
C GLU A 100 -10.55 -5.03 -6.74
N PRO A 101 -10.25 -4.94 -5.43
CA PRO A 101 -10.23 -6.08 -4.52
C PRO A 101 -11.57 -6.85 -4.47
N LEU A 102 -12.69 -6.15 -4.69
CA LEU A 102 -14.01 -6.77 -4.75
C LEU A 102 -14.14 -7.79 -5.90
N LYS A 103 -13.58 -7.50 -7.09
CA LYS A 103 -13.64 -8.44 -8.23
C LYS A 103 -12.80 -9.69 -7.99
N ILE A 104 -11.68 -9.53 -7.30
CA ILE A 104 -10.84 -10.66 -6.87
C ILE A 104 -11.58 -11.50 -5.84
N LEU A 105 -12.23 -10.86 -4.88
CA LEU A 105 -13.03 -11.54 -3.88
C LEU A 105 -14.20 -12.31 -4.50
N THR A 106 -14.96 -11.72 -5.43
CA THR A 106 -16.09 -12.39 -6.09
C THR A 106 -15.62 -13.67 -6.78
N ALA A 107 -14.54 -13.60 -7.56
CA ALA A 107 -14.07 -14.75 -8.32
C ALA A 107 -13.49 -15.86 -7.43
N ILE A 108 -12.83 -15.51 -6.32
CA ILE A 108 -12.38 -16.50 -5.32
C ILE A 108 -13.58 -17.16 -4.63
N LEU A 109 -14.62 -16.40 -4.30
CA LEU A 109 -15.84 -16.94 -3.67
C LEU A 109 -16.61 -17.86 -4.64
N GLU A 110 -16.74 -17.46 -5.91
CA GLU A 110 -17.35 -18.29 -6.96
C GLU A 110 -16.60 -19.62 -7.14
N LYS A 111 -15.26 -19.58 -7.21
CA LYS A 111 -14.44 -20.79 -7.28
C LYS A 111 -14.62 -21.71 -6.06
N ASN A 112 -14.85 -21.13 -4.89
CA ASN A 112 -15.09 -21.86 -3.65
C ASN A 112 -16.56 -22.27 -3.47
N ASN A 113 -17.42 -22.11 -4.49
CA ASN A 113 -18.85 -22.39 -4.45
C ASN A 113 -19.59 -21.68 -3.30
N ARG A 114 -19.18 -20.44 -2.97
CA ARG A 114 -19.84 -19.57 -1.99
C ARG A 114 -20.74 -18.54 -2.69
N GLY A 115 -21.70 -18.00 -1.95
CA GLY A 115 -22.54 -16.91 -2.43
C GLY A 115 -21.76 -15.64 -2.79
N ILE A 116 -22.34 -14.85 -3.70
CA ILE A 116 -21.80 -13.56 -4.15
C ILE A 116 -21.60 -12.63 -2.93
N PRO A 117 -20.49 -11.87 -2.85
CA PRO A 117 -20.25 -10.93 -1.77
C PRO A 117 -21.22 -9.74 -1.82
N GLU A 118 -21.95 -9.54 -0.72
CA GLU A 118 -22.87 -8.43 -0.51
C GLU A 118 -22.27 -7.40 0.49
N PRO A 119 -21.76 -6.25 0.03
CA PRO A 119 -21.32 -5.19 0.92
C PRO A 119 -22.52 -4.48 1.58
N ARG A 120 -22.45 -4.26 2.90
CA ARG A 120 -23.46 -3.54 3.68
C ARG A 120 -22.80 -2.56 4.64
N ILE A 121 -23.39 -1.37 4.77
CA ILE A 121 -22.98 -0.40 5.79
C ILE A 121 -23.44 -0.93 7.15
N LEU A 122 -22.49 -1.16 8.04
CA LEU A 122 -22.74 -1.60 9.41
C LEU A 122 -22.92 -0.39 10.33
N ARG A 123 -22.07 0.61 10.18
CA ARG A 123 -22.06 1.84 10.98
C ARG A 123 -21.66 3.02 10.11
N SER A 124 -22.23 4.19 10.41
CA SER A 124 -21.79 5.46 9.84
C SER A 124 -21.72 6.52 10.94
N SER A 125 -20.75 7.41 10.83
CA SER A 125 -20.56 8.53 11.75
C SER A 125 -20.10 9.76 11.00
N GLY A 126 -20.64 10.93 11.36
CA GLY A 126 -20.20 12.21 10.80
C GLY A 126 -20.46 12.36 9.30
N GLU A 127 -21.53 11.77 8.75
CA GLU A 127 -21.82 11.77 7.30
C GLU A 127 -21.82 13.16 6.65
N PHE A 128 -22.21 14.20 7.40
CA PHE A 128 -22.25 15.59 6.93
C PHE A 128 -21.02 16.42 7.32
N THR A 129 -19.98 15.79 7.88
CA THR A 129 -18.75 16.47 8.31
C THR A 129 -17.66 16.37 7.24
N VAL A 130 -16.56 17.09 7.45
CA VAL A 130 -15.38 17.02 6.57
C VAL A 130 -14.68 15.66 6.66
N THR A 131 -14.85 14.94 7.78
CA THR A 131 -14.20 13.66 8.08
C THR A 131 -15.23 12.60 8.43
N PRO A 132 -16.07 12.17 7.45
CA PRO A 132 -17.02 11.09 7.66
C PRO A 132 -16.28 9.76 7.85
N VAL A 133 -16.90 8.85 8.60
CA VAL A 133 -16.40 7.49 8.82
C VAL A 133 -17.50 6.50 8.54
N TYR A 134 -17.26 5.59 7.60
CA TYR A 134 -18.16 4.50 7.23
C TYR A 134 -17.50 3.18 7.58
N VAL A 135 -18.25 2.29 8.24
CA VAL A 135 -17.85 0.90 8.48
C VAL A 135 -18.69 0.01 7.60
N VAL A 136 -18.05 -0.71 6.69
CA VAL A 136 -18.68 -1.62 5.73
C VAL A 136 -18.27 -3.04 6.05
N GLY A 137 -19.25 -3.94 6.11
CA GLY A 137 -19.06 -5.38 6.22
C GLY A 137 -19.47 -6.08 4.93
N ILE A 138 -18.73 -7.12 4.53
CA ILE A 138 -19.08 -7.95 3.37
C ILE A 138 -19.66 -9.27 3.86
N TYR A 139 -20.86 -9.59 3.39
CA TYR A 139 -21.56 -10.83 3.67
C TYR A 139 -21.48 -11.78 2.48
N SER A 140 -21.38 -13.08 2.75
CA SER A 140 -21.63 -14.14 1.77
C SER A 140 -22.47 -15.21 2.46
N ASP A 141 -23.54 -15.68 1.82
CA ASP A 141 -24.49 -16.63 2.39
C ASP A 141 -24.99 -16.23 3.79
N LYS A 142 -25.27 -14.93 3.97
CA LYS A 142 -25.70 -14.29 5.23
C LYS A 142 -24.68 -14.36 6.37
N LYS A 143 -23.43 -14.72 6.09
CA LYS A 143 -22.31 -14.73 7.06
C LYS A 143 -21.36 -13.57 6.76
N LEU A 144 -20.99 -12.82 7.79
CA LEU A 144 -19.98 -11.77 7.69
C LEU A 144 -18.61 -12.43 7.45
N ILE A 145 -17.95 -12.07 6.36
CA ILE A 145 -16.60 -12.56 6.04
C ILE A 145 -15.52 -11.63 6.59
N GLY A 146 -15.74 -10.32 6.46
CA GLY A 146 -14.81 -9.28 6.92
C GLY A 146 -15.48 -7.91 6.96
N GLU A 147 -14.84 -6.99 7.67
CA GLU A 147 -15.33 -5.63 7.86
C GLU A 147 -14.17 -4.64 7.91
N SER A 148 -14.40 -3.41 7.46
CA SER A 148 -13.40 -2.35 7.61
C SER A 148 -14.04 -0.97 7.64
N ALA A 149 -13.27 0.01 8.10
CA ALA A 149 -13.64 1.42 8.06
C ALA A 149 -13.01 2.15 6.87
N GLY A 150 -13.66 3.23 6.41
CA GLY A 150 -13.12 4.12 5.40
C GLY A 150 -13.78 5.49 5.42
N GLU A 151 -13.13 6.45 4.78
CA GLU A 151 -13.58 7.85 4.70
C GLU A 151 -14.79 8.02 3.76
N SER A 152 -14.91 7.16 2.74
CA SER A 152 -16.07 7.11 1.86
C SER A 152 -16.62 5.69 1.80
N VAL A 153 -17.89 5.55 1.41
CA VAL A 153 -18.51 4.23 1.24
C VAL A 153 -17.70 3.37 0.26
N LEU A 154 -17.20 3.95 -0.84
CA LEU A 154 -16.37 3.25 -1.82
C LEU A 154 -15.06 2.75 -1.21
N ILE A 155 -14.32 3.63 -0.52
CA ILE A 155 -13.06 3.25 0.14
C ILE A 155 -13.31 2.18 1.21
N ALA A 156 -14.35 2.33 2.04
CA ALA A 156 -14.70 1.35 3.05
C ALA A 156 -15.06 -0.02 2.43
N THR A 157 -15.77 -0.04 1.29
CA THR A 157 -16.07 -1.30 0.58
C THR A 157 -14.82 -1.97 0.03
N GLU A 158 -13.89 -1.22 -0.54
CA GLU A 158 -12.62 -1.75 -1.04
C GLU A 158 -11.76 -2.29 0.11
N MET A 159 -11.68 -1.55 1.22
CA MET A 159 -10.93 -1.98 2.38
C MET A 159 -11.54 -3.23 3.03
N ALA A 160 -12.87 -3.35 3.03
CA ALA A 160 -13.55 -4.52 3.57
C ALA A 160 -13.27 -5.74 2.69
N ALA A 161 -13.19 -5.55 1.38
CA ALA A 161 -12.83 -6.61 0.43
C ALA A 161 -11.40 -7.10 0.65
N ARG A 162 -10.45 -6.18 0.91
CA ARG A 162 -9.07 -6.54 1.27
C ARG A 162 -9.02 -7.32 2.58
N ASP A 163 -9.77 -6.90 3.60
CA ASP A 163 -9.89 -7.65 4.85
C ASP A 163 -10.45 -9.06 4.62
N CYS A 164 -11.49 -9.22 3.80
CA CYS A 164 -12.00 -10.53 3.41
C CYS A 164 -10.94 -11.41 2.73
N LEU A 165 -10.14 -10.85 1.83
CA LEU A 165 -9.07 -11.58 1.15
C LEU A 165 -7.98 -12.03 2.15
N LYS A 166 -7.58 -11.17 3.09
CA LYS A 166 -6.67 -11.55 4.18
C LYS A 166 -7.25 -12.71 5.02
N ASN A 167 -8.51 -12.62 5.41
CA ASN A 167 -9.19 -13.68 6.15
C ASN A 167 -9.18 -15.01 5.38
N LEU A 168 -9.43 -14.98 4.06
CA LEU A 168 -9.43 -16.17 3.22
C LEU A 168 -8.04 -16.79 3.04
N TRP A 169 -6.98 -15.99 2.95
CA TRP A 169 -5.60 -16.47 2.83
C TRP A 169 -4.97 -16.91 4.17
N GLY A 170 -5.74 -16.88 5.26
CA GLY A 170 -5.24 -17.20 6.61
C GLY A 170 -4.27 -16.14 7.13
N SER A 171 -4.42 -14.91 6.63
CA SER A 171 -3.43 -13.85 6.67
C SER A 171 -3.62 -12.81 7.77
N ASN A 172 -4.34 -13.18 8.82
CA ASN A 172 -4.75 -12.25 9.85
C ASN A 172 -3.63 -12.06 10.88
N GLU A 173 -3.59 -10.88 11.51
CA GLU A 173 -2.66 -10.60 12.62
C GLU A 173 -2.70 -11.66 13.73
N LYS A 174 -3.87 -12.29 13.94
CA LYS A 174 -4.06 -13.35 14.93
C LYS A 174 -3.50 -14.72 14.51
N SER A 175 -3.41 -14.99 13.20
CA SER A 175 -2.97 -16.29 12.67
C SER A 175 -1.46 -16.32 12.38
N VAL A 176 -0.84 -15.18 12.09
CA VAL A 176 0.58 -15.11 11.75
C VAL A 176 1.43 -15.12 13.02
N LYS A 177 1.98 -16.29 13.37
CA LYS A 177 2.99 -16.43 14.42
C LYS A 177 4.31 -16.81 13.79
N PHE A 178 5.12 -15.81 13.41
CA PHE A 178 6.48 -16.07 12.98
C PHE A 178 7.25 -16.75 14.11
N LYS A 179 7.81 -17.93 13.83
CA LYS A 179 8.70 -18.64 14.75
C LYS A 179 10.14 -18.34 14.37
N PHE A 180 10.88 -17.76 15.31
CA PHE A 180 12.31 -17.45 15.19
C PHE A 180 13.14 -18.35 16.12
N GLY A 181 14.47 -18.31 15.96
CA GLY A 181 15.39 -19.12 16.76
C GLY A 181 15.26 -20.61 16.49
N GLU A 182 15.57 -21.46 17.49
CA GLU A 182 15.60 -22.92 17.34
C GLU A 182 14.30 -23.51 16.79
N GLN A 183 13.15 -22.97 17.21
CA GLN A 183 11.85 -23.40 16.71
C GLN A 183 11.63 -23.08 15.23
N GLY A 184 12.21 -21.98 14.75
CA GLY A 184 12.20 -21.61 13.34
C GLY A 184 13.15 -22.47 12.52
N ARG A 185 14.29 -22.86 13.09
CA ARG A 185 15.33 -23.68 12.43
C ARG A 185 14.92 -25.14 12.24
N GLN A 186 14.03 -25.65 13.09
CA GLN A 186 13.48 -27.01 13.02
C GLN A 186 12.34 -27.18 11.99
N LEU A 187 11.98 -26.13 11.24
CA LEU A 187 10.90 -26.21 10.27
C LEU A 187 11.37 -26.97 9.02
N ASN A 188 10.73 -28.10 8.70
CA ASN A 188 10.92 -28.78 7.42
C ASN A 188 10.39 -27.90 6.29
N LEU A 189 11.30 -27.38 5.46
CA LEU A 189 10.99 -26.54 4.31
C LEU A 189 10.90 -27.34 2.99
N HIS A 190 11.33 -28.61 3.00
CA HIS A 190 11.48 -29.43 1.80
C HIS A 190 10.15 -29.65 1.06
N ASP A 191 9.10 -30.05 1.79
CA ASP A 191 7.75 -30.33 1.26
C ASP A 191 7.13 -29.15 0.50
N PHE A 192 7.54 -27.92 0.83
CA PHE A 192 6.99 -26.72 0.19
C PHE A 192 7.68 -26.36 -1.14
N TYR A 193 8.90 -26.86 -1.41
CA TYR A 193 9.55 -26.68 -2.71
C TYR A 193 8.85 -27.44 -3.83
N GLU A 194 8.18 -28.52 -3.47
CA GLU A 194 7.54 -29.43 -4.42
C GLU A 194 6.15 -28.95 -4.85
N MET A 195 5.56 -27.97 -4.14
CA MET A 195 4.27 -27.42 -4.51
C MET A 195 4.38 -26.59 -5.80
N PRO A 196 3.50 -26.82 -6.79
CA PRO A 196 3.52 -26.04 -8.01
C PRO A 196 3.17 -24.58 -7.72
N ASN A 197 4.00 -23.66 -8.21
CA ASN A 197 3.76 -22.22 -8.14
C ASN A 197 2.53 -21.85 -8.99
N GLN A 198 1.35 -21.75 -8.37
CA GLN A 198 0.13 -21.32 -9.06
C GLN A 198 -0.02 -19.80 -8.98
N LEU A 199 -0.09 -19.14 -10.14
CA LEU A 199 -0.33 -17.70 -10.27
C LEU A 199 -1.82 -17.38 -10.06
N LEU A 200 -2.17 -16.21 -9.52
CA LEU A 200 -3.59 -15.84 -9.33
C LEU A 200 -4.33 -15.78 -10.65
N ASN A 201 -3.66 -15.23 -11.66
CA ASN A 201 -4.17 -15.13 -13.02
C ASN A 201 -4.37 -16.50 -13.67
N SER A 202 -3.72 -17.56 -13.19
CA SER A 202 -3.99 -18.93 -13.65
C SER A 202 -5.21 -19.54 -12.96
N GLN A 203 -5.56 -19.02 -11.79
CA GLN A 203 -6.70 -19.46 -11.01
C GLN A 203 -7.98 -18.66 -11.28
N LEU A 204 -7.85 -17.43 -11.79
CA LEU A 204 -8.91 -16.48 -12.08
C LEU A 204 -8.92 -16.17 -13.57
N ASN A 205 -10.10 -16.08 -14.20
CA ASN A 205 -10.24 -15.82 -15.63
C ASN A 205 -9.97 -14.36 -16.05
N PHE A 206 -9.24 -13.58 -15.24
CA PHE A 206 -8.92 -12.18 -15.54
C PHE A 206 -7.55 -11.78 -15.01
N GLU A 207 -6.96 -10.76 -15.64
CA GLU A 207 -5.66 -10.22 -15.24
C GLU A 207 -5.81 -9.25 -14.07
N ILE A 208 -4.96 -9.40 -13.07
CA ILE A 208 -4.90 -8.50 -11.92
C ILE A 208 -3.91 -7.39 -12.23
N GLU A 209 -4.44 -6.17 -12.33
CA GLU A 209 -3.60 -4.98 -12.39
C GLU A 209 -2.99 -4.69 -11.01
N LEU A 210 -1.67 -4.83 -10.92
CA LEU A 210 -0.89 -4.25 -9.84
C LEU A 210 -0.87 -2.72 -10.00
N SER A 211 -0.84 -1.99 -8.88
CA SER A 211 -0.65 -0.53 -8.94
C SER A 211 0.16 -0.03 -7.77
N ASP A 212 0.97 0.97 -8.03
CA ASP A 212 1.73 1.67 -6.98
C ASP A 212 1.03 2.97 -6.55
N ASP A 213 -0.19 3.20 -7.06
CA ASP A 213 -0.83 4.52 -7.06
C ASP A 213 -1.35 4.94 -5.68
N LEU A 214 -1.67 4.01 -4.78
CA LEU A 214 -2.22 4.33 -3.45
C LEU A 214 -1.16 4.90 -2.50
N TYR A 215 0.11 4.52 -2.67
CA TYR A 215 1.24 4.95 -1.84
C TYR A 215 2.04 6.10 -2.44
N LYS A 216 1.66 6.58 -3.63
CA LYS A 216 2.11 7.89 -4.09
C LYS A 216 1.49 8.91 -3.16
N GLU A 217 2.33 9.50 -2.29
CA GLU A 217 1.92 10.62 -1.46
C GLU A 217 1.10 11.61 -2.30
N PRO A 218 -0.01 12.15 -1.77
CA PRO A 218 -0.74 13.18 -2.49
C PRO A 218 0.27 14.27 -2.86
N LEU A 219 0.24 14.72 -4.13
CA LEU A 219 1.24 15.68 -4.62
C LEU A 219 1.37 16.81 -3.59
N THR A 220 2.60 17.06 -3.14
CA THR A 220 2.88 18.22 -2.27
C THR A 220 2.30 19.46 -2.94
N PRO A 221 1.80 20.47 -2.20
CA PRO A 221 1.15 21.65 -2.81
C PRO A 221 1.98 22.28 -3.94
N GLN A 222 3.30 22.19 -3.84
CA GLN A 222 4.27 22.59 -4.86
C GLN A 222 4.19 21.73 -6.13
N GLN A 223 4.27 20.40 -6.01
CA GLN A 223 4.12 19.47 -7.14
C GLN A 223 2.72 19.57 -7.75
N LEU A 224 1.69 19.76 -6.92
CA LEU A 224 0.31 19.98 -7.33
C LEU A 224 0.22 21.27 -8.15
N THR A 225 0.81 22.38 -7.69
CA THR A 225 0.90 23.63 -8.45
C THR A 225 1.63 23.46 -9.78
N ILE A 226 2.71 22.66 -9.81
CA ILE A 226 3.46 22.34 -11.03
C ILE A 226 2.61 21.52 -12.00
N LYS A 227 1.86 20.53 -11.50
CA LYS A 227 0.93 19.71 -12.28
C LYS A 227 -0.21 20.54 -12.85
N TYR A 228 -0.85 21.38 -12.04
CA TYR A 228 -1.86 22.35 -12.47
C TYR A 228 -1.31 23.38 -13.47
N LYS A 229 -0.01 23.70 -13.43
CA LYS A 229 0.64 24.60 -14.39
C LYS A 229 0.97 23.90 -15.71
N ARG A 230 1.21 22.58 -15.70
CA ARG A 230 1.68 21.78 -16.84
C ARG A 230 0.56 21.06 -17.59
N GLU A 231 -0.34 20.41 -16.86
CA GLU A 231 -1.36 19.50 -17.42
C GLU A 231 -2.72 20.17 -17.58
N ILE A 232 -3.11 21.01 -16.62
CA ILE A 232 -4.32 21.81 -16.74
C ILE A 232 -3.88 23.10 -17.43
N GLU A 233 -4.10 23.20 -18.74
CA GLU A 233 -3.96 24.48 -19.39
C GLU A 233 -4.80 25.49 -18.61
N LYS A 234 -4.18 26.62 -18.23
CA LYS A 234 -4.97 27.80 -17.88
C LYS A 234 -5.73 28.13 -19.16
N ALA A 235 -6.95 27.64 -19.31
CA ALA A 235 -7.91 28.27 -20.19
C ALA A 235 -7.85 29.74 -19.78
N ILE A 236 -7.29 30.58 -20.66
CA ILE A 236 -7.17 32.01 -20.44
C ILE A 236 -8.59 32.55 -20.51
N GLY A 237 -9.34 32.34 -19.43
CA GLY A 237 -10.43 33.20 -19.07
C GLY A 237 -9.78 34.54 -18.80
N THR A 238 -10.15 35.54 -19.58
CA THR A 238 -9.86 36.93 -19.28
C THR A 238 -10.18 37.15 -17.80
N PRO A 239 -9.21 37.54 -16.95
CA PRO A 239 -9.56 37.89 -15.60
C PRO A 239 -10.46 39.12 -15.71
N TYR A 240 -11.68 39.03 -15.18
CA TYR A 240 -12.51 40.22 -14.92
C TYR A 240 -11.86 41.04 -13.79
N ARG A 241 -10.64 41.53 -14.01
CA ARG A 241 -10.03 42.53 -13.16
C ARG A 241 -10.57 43.86 -13.63
N ARG A 242 -11.75 44.25 -13.12
CA ARG A 242 -12.15 45.66 -13.15
C ARG A 242 -11.00 46.43 -12.51
N ARG A 243 -10.28 47.20 -13.33
CA ARG A 243 -9.21 48.07 -12.84
C ARG A 243 -9.84 48.99 -11.80
N LEU A 244 -9.36 48.91 -10.56
CA LEU A 244 -9.78 49.72 -9.40
C LEU A 244 -9.27 51.17 -9.53
N TRP A 245 -9.30 51.75 -10.73
CA TRP A 245 -8.87 53.14 -10.96
C TRP A 245 -9.76 54.12 -10.19
N HIS A 246 -10.99 53.71 -9.89
CA HIS A 246 -11.98 54.55 -9.22
C HIS A 246 -11.85 54.58 -7.69
N PHE A 247 -10.97 53.76 -7.09
CA PHE A 247 -10.70 53.78 -5.64
C PHE A 247 -9.60 54.76 -5.23
N PHE A 248 -8.73 55.18 -6.17
CA PHE A 248 -7.63 56.11 -5.92
C PHE A 248 -7.88 57.53 -6.45
N TYR A 249 -9.11 57.85 -6.87
CA TYR A 249 -9.47 59.21 -7.28
C TYR A 249 -9.67 60.10 -6.04
N PRO A 250 -9.07 61.30 -5.93
CA PRO A 250 -9.06 62.10 -4.69
C PRO A 250 -10.43 62.59 -4.16
N GLY A 251 -11.53 62.27 -4.85
CA GLY A 251 -12.87 62.84 -4.61
C GLY A 251 -13.85 61.98 -3.78
N THR A 252 -13.48 60.78 -3.32
CA THR A 252 -14.43 59.79 -2.74
C THR A 252 -14.40 59.67 -1.22
N ARG A 253 -14.13 60.76 -0.48
CA ARG A 253 -14.21 60.76 1.01
C ARG A 253 -15.64 60.86 1.59
N HIS A 254 -16.68 61.08 0.79
CA HIS A 254 -18.01 61.44 1.29
C HIS A 254 -19.19 60.58 0.80
N LYS A 255 -18.98 59.34 0.36
CA LYS A 255 -20.11 58.47 -0.01
C LYS A 255 -20.14 57.19 0.82
N THR A 256 -21.25 57.01 1.51
CA THR A 256 -21.57 55.92 2.44
C THR A 256 -21.43 54.54 1.79
N SER A 257 -20.99 53.53 2.56
CA SER A 257 -20.79 52.16 2.10
C SER A 257 -22.09 51.52 1.58
N PRO A 258 -22.12 50.89 0.40
CA PRO A 258 -23.33 50.22 -0.09
C PRO A 258 -23.58 48.91 0.67
N LYS A 259 -24.80 48.72 1.15
CA LYS A 259 -25.28 47.45 1.70
C LYS A 259 -25.42 46.42 0.58
N ARG A 260 -24.93 45.20 0.80
CA ARG A 260 -25.13 44.04 -0.09
C ARG A 260 -26.58 43.62 -0.06
N PHE A 261 -27.18 43.30 -1.20
CA PHE A 261 -28.20 42.25 -1.30
C PHE A 261 -28.13 41.56 -2.66
N ILE A 262 -28.37 40.26 -2.64
CA ILE A 262 -28.00 39.27 -3.66
C ILE A 262 -29.25 38.72 -4.35
N ALA A 263 -29.11 38.43 -5.65
CA ALA A 263 -29.91 37.49 -6.47
C ALA A 263 -31.38 37.90 -6.72
N PRO A 264 -32.11 37.35 -7.71
CA PRO A 264 -31.90 36.09 -8.43
C PRO A 264 -31.98 36.19 -9.97
N LYS A 265 -31.80 35.02 -10.61
CA LYS A 265 -31.55 34.79 -12.03
C LYS A 265 -32.80 34.36 -12.82
N ALA A 266 -32.68 34.54 -14.14
CA ALA A 266 -33.26 33.75 -15.25
C ALA A 266 -34.75 33.99 -15.56
N LYS A 267 -35.31 33.79 -16.77
CA LYS A 267 -34.95 33.17 -18.07
C LYS A 267 -35.55 34.08 -19.20
N THR A 268 -35.58 33.82 -20.52
CA THR A 268 -35.79 32.65 -21.42
C THR A 268 -35.32 33.06 -22.84
N ILE A 269 -35.16 32.21 -23.85
CA ILE A 269 -35.65 30.86 -24.17
C ILE A 269 -34.44 30.00 -24.54
#